data_AF-A0A1H1ASQ4-F1
#
_entry.id   AF-A0A1H1ASQ4-F1
#
_cell.length_a   1.000
_cell.length_b   1.000
_cell.length_c   1.000
_cell.angle_alpha   90.00
_cell.angle_beta   90.00
_cell.angle_gamma   90.00
#
_symmetry.space_group_name_H-M   'P 1'
#
loop_
_entity.id
_entity.type
_entity.pdbx_description
1 polymer ?
#
loop_
_entity_poly.entity_id
_entity_poly.type
_entity_poly.pdbx_seq_one_letter_code
_entity_poly.pdbx_strand_id
1 'polypeptide(L)'
;MGFHVDLEELHKAANKLNQEASRIETQLTDAKNSVNKIITSEALQGKTGQAIYQQLNNVDAAVLVGLADTSKVMASEFSSLLSSFHSSIGETSNSAVLDEDYLNQLKDNLNNFKNQHGAQEENISSIYASISDLISLSGPQSNYDADSDTASQLLSTTIDKVTSFDSSGTAPTSADLLAAIDTEVNQVSQTTDLPYTDSQYLSFISDVNFAKGIKSVDKQLTEQEKLAKEQAEQKAKKDWAKQHPVVAWLQSQADLDANFFEGARKTLEKQNWD
;
A
#
# COMPACT_ATOMS: atom_id res chain seq x y z
N MET A 1 -21.22 1.83 17.42
CA MET A 1 -20.95 2.89 16.44
C MET A 1 -20.82 2.17 15.13
N GLY A 2 -21.69 2.45 14.15
CA GLY A 2 -21.60 1.81 12.84
C GLY A 2 -20.54 2.49 11.96
N PHE A 3 -20.12 1.84 10.88
CA PHE A 3 -19.14 2.41 9.96
C PHE A 3 -19.77 3.34 8.90
N HIS A 4 -18.98 4.34 8.48
CA HIS A 4 -19.22 5.17 7.30
C HIS A 4 -17.90 5.35 6.54
N VAL A 5 -17.81 4.81 5.33
CA VAL A 5 -16.59 4.80 4.52
C VAL A 5 -16.88 5.33 3.12
N ASP A 6 -16.30 6.48 2.80
CA ASP A 6 -16.29 7.05 1.46
C ASP A 6 -14.95 6.72 0.75
N LEU A 7 -15.03 5.85 -0.27
CA LEU A 7 -13.85 5.42 -1.01
C LEU A 7 -13.22 6.55 -1.85
N GLU A 8 -14.01 7.50 -2.34
CA GLU A 8 -13.50 8.63 -3.11
C GLU A 8 -12.67 9.54 -2.19
N GLU A 9 -13.15 9.81 -0.98
CA GLU A 9 -12.41 10.57 0.02
C GLU A 9 -11.13 9.86 0.46
N LEU A 10 -11.18 8.53 0.66
CA LEU A 10 -9.99 7.74 0.99
C LEU A 10 -8.94 7.78 -0.12
N HIS A 11 -9.34 7.66 -1.39
CA HIS A 11 -8.41 7.81 -2.50
C HIS A 11 -7.82 9.23 -2.59
N LYS A 12 -8.61 10.28 -2.33
CA LYS A 12 -8.11 11.66 -2.27
C LYS A 12 -7.09 11.82 -1.14
N ALA A 13 -7.36 11.25 0.03
CA ALA A 13 -6.44 11.26 1.16
C ALA A 13 -5.13 10.51 0.81
N ALA A 14 -5.22 9.35 0.15
CA ALA A 14 -4.05 8.58 -0.27
C ALA A 14 -3.19 9.35 -1.25
N ASN A 15 -3.81 10.01 -2.23
CA ASN A 15 -3.11 10.83 -3.21
C ASN A 15 -2.43 12.03 -2.55
N LYS A 16 -3.12 12.70 -1.62
CA LYS A 16 -2.54 13.83 -0.87
C LYS A 16 -1.36 13.38 -0.01
N LEU A 17 -1.49 12.28 0.73
CA LEU A 17 -0.41 11.72 1.54
C LEU A 17 0.81 11.37 0.68
N ASN A 18 0.61 10.72 -0.47
CA ASN A 18 1.69 10.41 -1.41
C ASN A 18 2.40 11.69 -1.90
N GLN A 19 1.66 12.73 -2.27
CA GLN A 19 2.25 14.00 -2.71
C GLN A 19 3.05 14.68 -1.60
N GLU A 20 2.52 14.72 -0.38
CA GLU A 20 3.20 15.30 0.77
C GLU A 20 4.45 14.49 1.16
N ALA A 21 4.36 13.16 1.15
CA ALA A 21 5.49 12.27 1.40
C ALA A 21 6.62 12.48 0.37
N SER A 22 6.31 12.54 -0.92
CA SER A 22 7.32 12.82 -1.97
C SER A 22 7.96 14.21 -1.81
N ARG A 23 7.17 15.22 -1.41
CA ARG A 23 7.70 16.56 -1.15
C ARG A 23 8.67 16.56 0.03
N ILE A 24 8.29 15.90 1.13
CA ILE A 24 9.12 15.77 2.33
C ILE A 24 10.38 14.96 2.04
N GLU A 25 10.27 13.83 1.34
CA GLU A 25 11.40 13.00 0.88
C GLU A 25 12.41 13.83 0.09
N THR A 26 11.94 14.67 -0.85
CA THR A 26 12.79 15.55 -1.64
C THR A 26 13.52 16.57 -0.75
N GLN A 27 12.80 17.25 0.14
CA GLN A 27 13.37 18.26 1.04
C GLN A 27 14.40 17.65 2.00
N LEU A 28 14.12 16.47 2.55
CA LEU A 28 15.04 15.74 3.43
C LEU A 28 16.27 15.23 2.67
N THR A 29 16.09 14.80 1.42
CA THR A 29 17.21 14.40 0.55
C THR A 29 18.12 15.59 0.21
N ASP A 30 17.55 16.76 -0.07
CA ASP A 30 18.33 17.99 -0.31
C ASP A 30 19.08 18.44 0.94
N ALA A 31 18.45 18.34 2.12
CA ALA A 31 19.10 18.60 3.40
C ALA A 31 20.26 17.61 3.64
N LYS A 32 20.04 16.31 3.41
CA LYS A 32 21.08 15.27 3.48
C LYS A 32 22.24 15.59 2.55
N ASN A 33 21.97 15.99 1.31
CA ASN A 33 23.00 16.37 0.36
C ASN A 33 23.81 17.58 0.82
N SER A 34 23.16 18.54 1.48
CA SER A 34 23.83 19.71 2.07
C SER A 34 24.70 19.33 3.26
N VAL A 35 24.22 18.47 4.16
CA VAL A 35 25.02 17.88 5.24
C VAL A 35 26.22 17.11 4.70
N ASN A 36 26.01 16.28 3.68
CA ASN A 36 27.08 15.51 3.03
C ASN A 36 28.17 16.41 2.45
N LYS A 37 27.82 17.56 1.85
CA LYS A 37 28.83 18.53 1.38
C LYS A 37 29.73 19.01 2.51
N ILE A 38 29.17 19.26 3.69
CA ILE A 38 29.92 19.68 4.89
C ILE A 38 30.81 18.53 5.37
N ILE A 39 30.26 17.32 5.49
CA ILE A 39 30.99 16.11 5.90
C ILE A 39 32.19 15.86 4.99
N THR A 40 32.01 16.01 3.67
CA THR A 40 33.08 15.81 2.68
C THR A 40 34.02 17.00 2.53
N SER A 41 33.74 18.12 3.19
CA SER A 41 34.63 19.27 3.16
C SER A 41 35.86 19.00 4.04
N GLU A 42 37.05 19.29 3.55
CA GLU A 42 38.30 19.19 4.33
C GLU A 42 38.41 20.24 5.45
N ALA A 43 37.32 20.95 5.75
CA ALA A 43 37.25 22.04 6.72
C ALA A 43 37.15 21.57 8.17
N LEU A 44 36.66 20.34 8.41
CA LEU A 44 36.49 19.78 9.76
C LEU A 44 37.80 19.18 10.27
N GLN A 45 38.60 19.99 10.97
CA GLN A 45 39.91 19.59 11.50
C GLN A 45 39.98 19.70 13.03
N GLY A 46 40.91 18.94 13.63
CA GLY A 46 41.09 18.89 15.08
C GLY A 46 39.99 18.13 15.83
N LYS A 47 40.08 18.11 17.17
CA LYS A 47 39.16 17.33 18.02
C LYS A 47 37.70 17.78 17.88
N THR A 48 37.46 19.09 17.88
CA THR A 48 36.11 19.65 17.67
C THR A 48 35.58 19.35 16.29
N GLY A 49 36.42 19.45 15.25
CA GLY A 49 36.03 19.09 13.88
C GLY A 49 35.65 17.62 13.74
N GLN A 50 36.38 16.72 14.40
CA GLN A 50 36.06 15.29 14.43
C GLN A 50 34.73 15.02 15.16
N ALA A 51 34.46 15.72 16.27
CA ALA A 51 33.19 15.59 16.98
C ALA A 51 32.01 16.08 16.13
N ILE A 52 32.16 17.21 15.43
CA ILE A 52 31.15 17.71 14.48
C ILE A 52 30.94 16.72 13.33
N TYR A 53 32.02 16.16 12.77
CA TYR A 53 31.92 15.15 11.71
C TYR A 53 31.10 13.94 12.17
N GLN A 54 31.36 13.43 13.38
CA GLN A 54 30.65 12.30 13.96
C GLN A 54 29.17 12.61 14.17
N GLN A 55 28.83 13.78 14.72
CA GLN A 55 27.44 14.22 14.85
C GLN A 55 26.73 14.28 13.49
N LEU A 56 27.33 14.97 12.51
CA LEU A 56 26.74 15.12 11.19
C LEU A 56 26.53 13.77 10.49
N ASN A 57 27.52 12.87 10.57
CA ASN A 57 27.50 11.60 9.84
C ASN A 57 26.67 10.52 10.53
N ASN A 58 26.77 10.38 11.85
CA ASN A 58 26.16 9.29 12.59
C ASN A 58 24.76 9.62 13.12
N VAL A 59 24.47 10.91 13.30
CA VAL A 59 23.19 11.38 13.86
C VAL A 59 22.41 12.13 12.77
N ASP A 60 22.85 13.32 12.37
CA ASP A 60 22.01 14.23 11.58
C ASP A 60 21.67 13.65 10.19
N ALA A 61 22.68 13.14 9.46
CA ALA A 61 22.47 12.50 8.16
C ALA A 61 21.61 11.23 8.29
N ALA A 62 21.76 10.47 9.38
CA ALA A 62 20.96 9.28 9.64
C ALA A 62 19.51 9.62 9.96
N VAL A 63 19.24 10.65 10.77
CA VAL A 63 17.90 11.14 11.07
C VAL A 63 17.21 11.63 9.79
N LEU A 64 17.91 12.39 8.95
CA LEU A 64 17.36 12.88 7.67
C LEU A 64 16.96 11.74 6.73
N VAL A 65 17.81 10.71 6.59
CA VAL A 65 17.49 9.51 5.80
C VAL A 65 16.32 8.75 6.42
N GLY A 66 16.35 8.51 7.73
CA GLY A 66 15.30 7.78 8.42
C GLY A 66 13.93 8.44 8.28
N LEU A 67 13.85 9.77 8.36
CA LEU A 67 12.60 10.52 8.17
C LEU A 67 12.09 10.47 6.73
N ALA A 68 13.00 10.48 5.75
CA ALA A 68 12.64 10.35 4.33
C ALA A 68 12.07 8.96 4.06
N ASP A 69 12.75 7.91 4.54
CA ASP A 69 12.31 6.52 4.45
C ASP A 69 10.98 6.30 5.16
N THR A 70 10.81 6.86 6.37
CA THR A 70 9.57 6.74 7.14
C THR A 70 8.39 7.36 6.41
N SER A 71 8.58 8.55 5.82
CA SER A 71 7.53 9.24 5.05
C SER A 71 7.07 8.41 3.86
N LYS A 72 8.03 7.78 3.18
CA LYS A 72 7.79 6.92 2.03
C LYS A 72 7.10 5.61 2.39
N VAL A 73 7.56 4.95 3.45
CA VAL A 73 6.93 3.73 3.99
C VAL A 73 5.49 4.03 4.40
N MET A 74 5.24 5.13 5.12
CA MET A 74 3.89 5.53 5.54
C MET A 74 2.94 5.68 4.34
N ALA A 75 3.35 6.37 3.28
CA ALA A 75 2.52 6.56 2.09
C ALA A 75 2.26 5.24 1.34
N SER A 76 3.26 4.36 1.29
CA SER A 76 3.15 3.01 0.70
C SER A 76 2.25 2.09 1.52
N GLU A 77 2.33 2.15 2.85
CA GLU A 77 1.49 1.39 3.78
C GLU A 77 0.03 1.80 3.66
N PHE A 78 -0.25 3.12 3.60
CA PHE A 78 -1.62 3.60 3.41
C PHE A 78 -2.21 3.16 2.06
N SER A 79 -1.41 3.25 1.00
CA SER A 79 -1.83 2.79 -0.33
C SER A 79 -2.09 1.28 -0.35
N SER A 80 -1.26 0.50 0.35
CA SER A 80 -1.44 -0.95 0.51
C SER A 80 -2.68 -1.28 1.33
N LEU A 81 -2.91 -0.55 2.43
CA LEU A 81 -4.08 -0.71 3.29
C LEU A 81 -5.37 -0.47 2.50
N LEU A 82 -5.42 0.57 1.67
CA LEU A 82 -6.58 0.86 0.82
C LEU A 82 -6.82 -0.24 -0.22
N SER A 83 -5.76 -0.78 -0.81
CA SER A 83 -5.85 -1.92 -1.75
C SER A 83 -6.33 -3.21 -1.06
N SER A 84 -5.84 -3.48 0.15
CA SER A 84 -6.28 -4.61 0.98
C SER A 84 -7.73 -4.42 1.42
N PHE A 85 -8.15 -3.20 1.73
CA PHE A 85 -9.54 -2.87 2.04
C PHE A 85 -10.44 -3.25 0.86
N HIS A 86 -10.19 -2.68 -0.32
CA HIS A 86 -10.94 -2.99 -1.56
C HIS A 86 -11.03 -4.50 -1.82
N SER A 87 -9.90 -5.20 -1.74
CA SER A 87 -9.81 -6.63 -2.02
C SER A 87 -10.60 -7.47 -1.00
N SER A 88 -10.61 -7.06 0.28
CA SER A 88 -11.30 -7.77 1.36
C SER A 88 -12.82 -7.61 1.26
N ILE A 89 -13.28 -6.38 1.04
CA ILE A 89 -14.72 -6.09 0.96
C ILE A 89 -15.33 -6.59 -0.35
N GLY A 90 -14.56 -6.61 -1.43
CA GLY A 90 -15.01 -7.01 -2.77
C GLY A 90 -15.77 -5.90 -3.52
N GLU A 91 -15.64 -4.66 -3.05
CA GLU A 91 -16.14 -3.47 -3.74
C GLU A 91 -15.21 -3.12 -4.89
N THR A 92 -15.80 -2.82 -6.05
CA THR A 92 -15.07 -2.55 -7.30
C THR A 92 -15.14 -1.09 -7.70
N SER A 93 -16.08 -0.33 -7.13
CA SER A 93 -16.22 1.09 -7.36
C SER A 93 -15.21 1.88 -6.51
N ASN A 94 -14.48 2.79 -7.16
CA ASN A 94 -13.56 3.70 -6.47
C ASN A 94 -14.28 4.88 -5.78
N SER A 95 -15.61 4.94 -5.86
CA SER A 95 -16.43 6.01 -5.29
C SER A 95 -17.64 5.47 -4.56
N ALA A 96 -17.59 4.22 -4.08
CA ALA A 96 -18.67 3.70 -3.25
C ALA A 96 -18.66 4.39 -1.88
N VAL A 97 -19.87 4.58 -1.36
CA VAL A 97 -20.09 4.99 0.03
C VAL A 97 -20.69 3.80 0.76
N LEU A 98 -19.96 3.27 1.73
CA LEU A 98 -20.38 2.14 2.55
C LEU A 98 -20.81 2.69 3.90
N ASP A 99 -22.11 2.62 4.16
CA ASP A 99 -22.71 3.14 5.38
C ASP A 99 -23.53 2.03 6.04
N GLU A 100 -23.14 1.64 7.25
CA GLU A 100 -23.74 0.51 7.94
C GLU A 100 -25.23 0.71 8.24
N ASP A 101 -25.63 1.92 8.63
CA ASP A 101 -27.01 2.26 8.94
C ASP A 101 -27.87 2.17 7.67
N TYR A 102 -27.37 2.70 6.55
CA TYR A 102 -28.03 2.61 5.25
C TYR A 102 -28.14 1.16 4.74
N LEU A 103 -27.07 0.36 4.86
CA LEU A 103 -27.09 -1.06 4.47
C LEU A 103 -28.09 -1.87 5.31
N ASN A 104 -28.17 -1.60 6.62
CA ASN A 104 -29.17 -2.21 7.49
C ASN A 104 -30.60 -1.75 7.13
N GLN A 105 -30.81 -0.47 6.83
CA GLN A 105 -32.11 0.03 6.38
C GLN A 105 -32.56 -0.64 5.06
N LEU A 106 -31.65 -0.86 4.11
CA LEU A 106 -31.95 -1.58 2.88
C LEU A 106 -32.36 -3.04 3.16
N LYS A 107 -31.69 -3.71 4.10
CA LYS A 107 -32.04 -5.06 4.53
C LYS A 107 -33.43 -5.11 5.16
N ASP A 108 -33.76 -4.16 6.03
CA ASP A 108 -35.07 -4.07 6.65
C ASP A 108 -36.18 -3.81 5.62
N ASN A 109 -35.91 -2.97 4.62
CA ASN A 109 -36.83 -2.73 3.52
C ASN A 109 -37.05 -3.99 2.67
N LEU A 110 -35.98 -4.73 2.32
CA LEU A 110 -36.07 -5.99 1.59
C LEU A 110 -36.92 -7.03 2.35
N ASN A 111 -36.71 -7.16 3.66
CA ASN A 111 -37.51 -8.04 4.51
C ASN A 111 -38.99 -7.61 4.56
N ASN A 112 -39.26 -6.31 4.66
CA ASN A 112 -40.62 -5.79 4.65
C ASN A 112 -41.33 -6.06 3.32
N PHE A 113 -40.66 -5.84 2.19
CA PHE A 113 -41.23 -6.13 0.88
C PHE A 113 -41.42 -7.64 0.65
N LYS A 114 -40.50 -8.48 1.13
CA LYS A 114 -40.65 -9.95 1.11
C LYS A 114 -41.90 -10.40 1.86
N ASN A 115 -42.12 -9.86 3.06
CA ASN A 115 -43.33 -10.17 3.84
C ASN A 115 -44.62 -9.73 3.12
N GLN A 116 -44.60 -8.56 2.48
CA GLN A 116 -45.73 -8.08 1.67
C GLN A 116 -45.97 -8.93 0.43
N HIS A 117 -44.90 -9.35 -0.25
CA HIS A 117 -44.95 -10.25 -1.41
C HIS A 117 -45.58 -11.60 -1.01
N GLY A 118 -45.10 -12.23 0.06
CA GLY A 118 -45.67 -13.48 0.57
C GLY A 118 -47.16 -13.38 0.92
N ALA A 119 -47.57 -12.29 1.58
CA ALA A 119 -48.99 -12.04 1.89
C ALA A 119 -49.86 -11.88 0.62
N GLN A 120 -49.31 -11.32 -0.45
CA GLN A 120 -50.00 -11.22 -1.74
C GLN A 120 -50.11 -12.57 -2.44
N GLU A 121 -49.05 -13.38 -2.43
CA GLU A 121 -49.09 -14.75 -2.99
C GLU A 121 -50.14 -15.60 -2.28
N GLU A 122 -50.20 -15.57 -0.95
CA GLU A 122 -51.21 -16.28 -0.16
C GLU A 122 -52.64 -15.84 -0.53
N ASN A 123 -52.87 -14.54 -0.70
CA ASN A 123 -54.17 -14.01 -1.10
C ASN A 123 -54.58 -14.48 -2.51
N ILE A 124 -53.65 -14.44 -3.48
CA ILE A 124 -53.90 -14.95 -4.85
C ILE A 124 -54.23 -16.44 -4.81
N SER A 125 -53.44 -17.24 -4.08
CA SER A 125 -53.69 -18.67 -3.91
C SER A 125 -55.07 -18.95 -3.30
N SER A 126 -55.50 -18.15 -2.32
CA SER A 126 -56.83 -18.28 -1.72
C SER A 126 -57.95 -18.00 -2.73
N ILE A 127 -57.84 -16.94 -3.53
CA ILE A 127 -58.81 -16.61 -4.58
C ILE A 127 -58.89 -17.74 -5.62
N TYR A 128 -57.75 -18.27 -6.09
CA TYR A 128 -57.73 -19.37 -7.06
C TYR A 128 -58.32 -20.65 -6.50
N ALA A 129 -58.04 -20.97 -5.24
CA ALA A 129 -58.65 -22.12 -4.57
C ALA A 129 -60.18 -21.99 -4.49
N SER A 130 -60.71 -20.78 -4.27
CA SER A 130 -62.15 -20.53 -4.14
C SER A 130 -62.99 -20.76 -5.40
N ILE A 131 -62.36 -20.76 -6.58
CA ILE A 131 -63.01 -20.99 -7.90
C ILE A 131 -62.54 -22.27 -8.58
N SER A 132 -61.81 -23.13 -7.86
CA SER A 132 -61.14 -24.32 -8.40
C SER A 132 -62.11 -25.38 -8.95
N ASP A 133 -63.38 -25.31 -8.57
CA ASP A 133 -64.49 -26.12 -9.09
C ASP A 133 -64.92 -25.71 -10.52
N LEU A 134 -64.74 -24.43 -10.87
CA LEU A 134 -65.06 -23.89 -12.19
C LEU A 134 -63.86 -23.97 -13.14
N ILE A 135 -62.68 -23.58 -12.66
CA ILE A 135 -61.46 -23.52 -13.46
C ILE A 135 -60.22 -23.77 -12.58
N SER A 136 -59.30 -24.59 -13.07
CA SER A 136 -58.01 -24.80 -12.40
C SER A 136 -57.03 -23.72 -12.82
N LEU A 137 -56.58 -22.91 -11.86
CA LEU A 137 -55.57 -21.86 -12.05
C LEU A 137 -54.39 -22.12 -11.11
N SER A 138 -53.18 -21.85 -11.58
CA SER A 138 -51.95 -21.86 -10.77
C SER A 138 -51.48 -20.43 -10.51
N GLY A 139 -51.00 -20.17 -9.29
CA GLY A 139 -50.39 -18.90 -8.91
C GLY A 139 -49.23 -18.51 -9.84
N PRO A 140 -48.97 -17.20 -10.03
CA PRO A 140 -47.76 -16.77 -10.72
C PRO A 140 -46.52 -17.33 -10.01
N GLN A 141 -45.47 -17.63 -10.76
CA GLN A 141 -44.19 -18.04 -10.20
C GLN A 141 -43.29 -16.81 -10.08
N SER A 142 -42.73 -16.59 -8.90
CA SER A 142 -41.85 -15.47 -8.59
C SER A 142 -40.57 -15.99 -7.94
N ASN A 143 -39.42 -15.46 -8.33
CA ASN A 143 -38.14 -15.70 -7.64
C ASN A 143 -37.84 -14.59 -6.62
N TYR A 144 -38.78 -13.67 -6.39
CA TYR A 144 -38.57 -12.49 -5.57
C TYR A 144 -38.05 -12.80 -4.16
N ASP A 145 -38.61 -13.80 -3.49
CA ASP A 145 -38.21 -14.18 -2.14
C ASP A 145 -36.75 -14.68 -2.10
N ALA A 146 -36.35 -15.49 -3.08
CA ALA A 146 -34.98 -16.01 -3.18
C ALA A 146 -33.98 -14.91 -3.57
N ASP A 147 -34.37 -14.01 -4.47
CA ASP A 147 -33.57 -12.85 -4.85
C ASP A 147 -33.41 -11.88 -3.66
N SER A 148 -34.47 -11.67 -2.87
CA SER A 148 -34.46 -10.83 -1.67
C SER A 148 -33.58 -11.41 -0.56
N ASP A 149 -33.61 -12.74 -0.36
CA ASP A 149 -32.71 -13.44 0.55
C ASP A 149 -31.25 -13.30 0.11
N THR A 150 -30.99 -13.48 -1.18
CA THR A 150 -29.65 -13.33 -1.76
C THR A 150 -29.13 -11.91 -1.58
N ALA A 151 -29.96 -10.89 -1.86
CA ALA A 151 -29.62 -9.49 -1.68
C ALA A 151 -29.35 -9.14 -0.19
N SER A 152 -30.21 -9.61 0.72
CA SER A 152 -30.04 -9.41 2.17
C SER A 152 -28.76 -10.07 2.70
N GLN A 153 -28.41 -11.24 2.17
CA GLN A 153 -27.17 -11.92 2.50
C GLN A 153 -25.94 -11.17 1.97
N LEU A 154 -26.00 -10.62 0.75
CA LEU A 154 -24.95 -9.76 0.20
C LEU A 154 -24.71 -8.52 1.09
N LEU A 155 -25.77 -7.82 1.48
CA LEU A 155 -25.67 -6.65 2.38
C LEU A 155 -25.04 -7.03 3.72
N SER A 156 -25.49 -8.13 4.33
CA SER A 156 -24.95 -8.62 5.60
C SER A 156 -23.47 -9.03 5.48
N THR A 157 -23.12 -9.70 4.39
CA THR A 157 -21.73 -10.09 4.10
C THR A 157 -20.83 -8.87 3.94
N THR A 158 -21.31 -7.80 3.30
CA THR A 158 -20.55 -6.54 3.18
C THR A 158 -20.32 -5.90 4.54
N ILE A 159 -21.35 -5.82 5.40
CA ILE A 159 -21.23 -5.31 6.78
C ILE A 159 -20.20 -6.13 7.56
N ASP A 160 -20.30 -7.46 7.52
CA ASP A 160 -19.38 -8.37 8.22
C ASP A 160 -17.94 -8.21 7.75
N LYS A 161 -17.72 -8.05 6.43
CA LYS A 161 -16.38 -7.86 5.86
C LYS A 161 -15.76 -6.54 6.27
N VAL A 162 -16.50 -5.44 6.24
CA VAL A 162 -16.00 -4.12 6.67
C VAL A 162 -15.64 -4.16 8.16
N THR A 163 -16.53 -4.72 8.98
CA THR A 163 -16.31 -4.89 10.43
C THR A 163 -15.10 -5.77 10.73
N SER A 164 -14.96 -6.88 10.00
CA SER A 164 -13.82 -7.79 10.14
C SER A 164 -12.50 -7.11 9.76
N PHE A 165 -12.50 -6.30 8.70
CA PHE A 165 -11.32 -5.55 8.28
C PHE A 165 -10.88 -4.56 9.37
N ASP A 166 -11.80 -3.79 9.94
CA ASP A 166 -11.51 -2.84 11.03
C ASP A 166 -10.87 -3.54 12.24
N SER A 167 -11.37 -4.73 12.60
CA SER A 167 -10.85 -5.50 13.73
C SER A 167 -9.47 -6.15 13.49
N SER A 168 -8.99 -6.19 12.23
CA SER A 168 -7.76 -6.90 11.84
C SER A 168 -6.49 -6.06 11.90
N GLY A 169 -6.59 -4.80 12.34
CA GLY A 169 -5.52 -3.80 12.27
C GLY A 169 -4.15 -4.31 12.75
N THR A 170 -3.12 -4.08 11.93
CA THR A 170 -1.72 -4.27 12.29
C THR A 170 -1.07 -2.90 12.44
N ALA A 171 -0.22 -2.73 13.46
CA ALA A 171 0.54 -1.49 13.63
C ALA A 171 1.43 -1.23 12.39
N PRO A 172 1.48 0.02 11.88
CA PRO A 172 2.29 0.33 10.71
C PRO A 172 3.79 0.32 11.06
N THR A 173 4.60 -0.23 10.16
CA THR A 173 6.07 -0.27 10.29
C THR A 173 6.67 1.14 10.31
N SER A 174 6.02 2.08 9.62
CA SER A 174 6.41 3.49 9.68
C SER A 174 6.34 4.09 11.10
N ALA A 175 5.43 3.61 11.97
CA ALA A 175 5.38 4.06 13.36
C ALA A 175 6.59 3.57 14.16
N ASP A 176 7.03 2.33 13.95
CA ASP A 176 8.22 1.78 14.62
C ASP A 176 9.50 2.52 14.19
N LEU A 177 9.63 2.84 12.89
CA LEU A 177 10.73 3.66 12.38
C LEU A 177 10.71 5.07 12.99
N LEU A 178 9.54 5.70 13.04
CA LEU A 178 9.39 7.02 13.64
C LEU A 178 9.74 7.02 15.13
N ALA A 179 9.32 6.00 15.87
CA ALA A 179 9.63 5.86 17.29
C ALA A 179 11.13 5.67 17.55
N ALA A 180 11.83 4.93 16.68
CA ALA A 180 13.28 4.77 16.76
C ALA A 180 14.00 6.12 16.50
N ILE A 181 13.54 6.89 15.50
CA ILE A 181 14.09 8.23 15.21
C ILE A 181 13.80 9.20 16.35
N ASP A 182 12.59 9.20 16.89
CA ASP A 182 12.20 10.06 18.02
C ASP A 182 13.05 9.75 19.26
N THR A 183 13.31 8.47 19.53
CA THR A 183 14.21 8.05 20.61
C THR A 183 15.61 8.61 20.42
N GLU A 184 16.16 8.53 19.21
CA GLU A 184 17.48 9.08 18.88
C GLU A 184 17.50 10.61 19.09
N VAL A 185 16.54 11.34 18.51
CA VAL A 185 16.44 12.81 18.64
C VAL A 185 16.31 13.25 20.10
N ASN A 186 15.56 12.50 20.91
CA ASN A 186 15.42 12.75 22.34
C ASN A 186 16.70 12.48 23.14
N GLN A 187 17.58 11.60 22.66
CA GLN A 187 18.90 11.41 23.26
C GLN A 187 19.87 12.53 22.86
N VAL A 188 19.87 12.94 21.59
CA VAL A 188 20.66 14.07 21.10
C VAL A 188 20.37 15.32 21.91
N SER A 189 19.09 15.65 22.11
CA SER A 189 18.65 16.87 22.80
C SER A 189 19.10 16.95 24.27
N GLN A 190 19.38 15.82 24.91
CA GLN A 190 19.95 15.78 26.26
C GLN A 190 21.44 16.11 26.30
N THR A 191 22.10 16.08 25.14
CA THR A 191 23.54 16.29 25.01
C THR A 191 23.91 17.62 24.34
N THR A 192 22.94 18.40 23.85
CA THR A 192 23.20 19.63 23.07
C THR A 192 23.91 20.74 23.83
N ASP A 193 23.76 20.78 25.16
CA ASP A 193 24.40 21.77 26.02
C ASP A 193 25.80 21.35 26.48
N LEU A 194 26.23 20.13 26.16
CA LEU A 194 27.53 19.60 26.54
C LEU A 194 28.65 20.12 25.61
N PRO A 195 29.84 20.43 26.13
CA PRO A 195 30.98 20.78 25.29
C PRO A 195 31.38 19.65 24.34
N TYR A 196 31.93 19.99 23.16
CA TYR A 196 32.47 19.02 22.19
C TYR A 196 33.63 18.14 22.71
N THR A 197 34.11 18.39 23.92
CA THR A 197 35.14 17.60 24.59
C THR A 197 34.57 16.70 25.69
N ASP A 198 33.27 16.79 25.97
CA ASP A 198 32.61 16.01 27.00
C ASP A 198 32.53 14.52 26.62
N SER A 199 32.84 13.64 27.57
CA SER A 199 32.88 12.20 27.31
C SER A 199 31.52 11.60 26.99
N GLN A 200 30.44 12.10 27.57
CA GLN A 200 29.08 11.60 27.32
C GLN A 200 28.64 11.99 25.91
N TYR A 201 28.83 13.26 25.55
CA TYR A 201 28.57 13.75 24.19
C TYR A 201 29.36 12.97 23.15
N LEU A 202 30.69 12.87 23.32
CA LEU A 202 31.57 12.14 22.39
C LEU A 202 31.20 10.67 22.25
N SER A 203 30.82 10.00 23.35
CA SER A 203 30.38 8.60 23.31
C SER A 203 29.09 8.43 22.51
N PHE A 204 28.15 9.36 22.66
CA PHE A 204 26.88 9.34 21.94
C PHE A 204 27.09 9.53 20.44
N ILE A 205 27.72 10.63 20.01
CA ILE A 205 27.92 10.92 18.57
C ILE A 205 28.86 9.92 17.88
N SER A 206 29.71 9.23 18.63
CA SER A 206 30.58 8.17 18.10
C SER A 206 29.83 6.85 17.88
N ASP A 207 28.64 6.68 18.44
CA ASP A 207 27.83 5.49 18.18
C ASP A 207 27.38 5.50 16.71
N VAL A 208 27.61 4.38 16.03
CA VAL A 208 27.28 4.17 14.61
C VAL A 208 26.09 3.24 14.43
N ASN A 209 25.53 2.68 15.51
CA ASN A 209 24.49 1.66 15.46
C ASN A 209 23.22 2.20 14.82
N PHE A 210 22.76 3.39 15.24
CA PHE A 210 21.61 4.05 14.65
C PHE A 210 21.80 4.30 13.16
N ALA A 211 22.91 4.96 12.76
CA ALA A 211 23.24 5.21 11.35
C ALA A 211 23.31 3.94 10.50
N LYS A 212 23.89 2.86 11.04
CA LYS A 212 23.93 1.55 10.34
C LYS A 212 22.54 0.94 10.19
N GLY A 213 21.70 1.05 11.22
CA GLY A 213 20.31 0.60 11.18
C GLY A 213 19.53 1.29 10.09
N ILE A 214 19.53 2.64 10.08
CA ILE A 214 18.87 3.43 9.05
C ILE A 214 19.41 3.10 7.65
N LYS A 215 20.72 3.01 7.48
CA LYS A 215 21.32 2.65 6.18
C LYS A 215 20.89 1.26 5.70
N SER A 216 20.66 0.33 6.61
CA SER A 216 20.13 -1.00 6.25
C SER A 216 18.69 -0.91 5.76
N VAL A 217 17.86 -0.10 6.42
CA VAL A 217 16.46 0.13 6.02
C VAL A 217 16.41 0.82 4.65
N ASP A 218 17.13 1.93 4.47
CA ASP A 218 17.26 2.68 3.20
C ASP A 218 17.64 1.76 2.03
N LYS A 219 18.63 0.89 2.26
CA LYS A 219 19.07 -0.09 1.25
C LYS A 219 17.95 -1.09 0.91
N GLN A 220 17.27 -1.63 1.90
CA GLN A 220 16.17 -2.57 1.67
C GLN A 220 15.01 -1.91 0.91
N LEU A 221 14.66 -0.66 1.26
CA LEU A 221 13.62 0.10 0.56
C LEU A 221 14.02 0.35 -0.90
N THR A 222 15.26 0.80 -1.14
CA THR A 222 15.77 1.03 -2.50
C THR A 222 15.75 -0.26 -3.34
N GLU A 223 16.12 -1.39 -2.75
CA GLU A 223 16.07 -2.70 -3.42
C GLU A 223 14.62 -3.12 -3.72
N GLN A 224 13.69 -2.95 -2.77
CA GLN A 224 12.27 -3.24 -2.97
C GLN A 224 11.67 -2.39 -4.10
N GLU A 225 11.98 -1.09 -4.15
CA GLU A 225 11.52 -0.22 -5.22
C GLU A 225 12.04 -0.63 -6.59
N LYS A 226 13.33 -1.01 -6.66
CA LYS A 226 13.93 -1.49 -7.90
C LYS A 226 13.22 -2.75 -8.39
N LEU A 227 12.98 -3.71 -7.49
CA LEU A 227 12.26 -4.94 -7.80
C LEU A 227 10.81 -4.65 -8.24
N ALA A 228 10.11 -3.74 -7.57
CA ALA A 228 8.76 -3.34 -7.94
C ALA A 228 8.70 -2.71 -9.34
N LYS A 229 9.67 -1.85 -9.69
CA LYS A 229 9.80 -1.27 -11.04
C LYS A 229 10.05 -2.34 -12.10
N GLU A 230 11.00 -3.24 -11.85
CA GLU A 230 11.31 -4.34 -12.78
C GLU A 230 10.09 -5.26 -13.00
N GLN A 231 9.34 -5.58 -11.95
CA GLN A 231 8.11 -6.37 -12.05
C GLN A 231 7.01 -5.64 -12.83
N ALA A 232 6.85 -4.33 -12.59
CA ALA A 232 5.89 -3.51 -13.33
C ALA A 232 6.22 -3.45 -14.82
N GLU A 233 7.50 -3.28 -15.18
CA GLU A 233 7.97 -3.30 -16.56
C GLU A 233 7.75 -4.67 -17.23
N GLN A 234 8.04 -5.77 -16.52
CA GLN A 234 7.76 -7.11 -17.04
C GLN A 234 6.27 -7.34 -17.29
N LYS A 235 5.41 -6.91 -16.37
CA LYS A 235 3.96 -7.00 -16.54
C LYS A 235 3.49 -6.16 -17.73
N ALA A 236 3.97 -4.93 -17.86
CA ALA A 236 3.69 -4.06 -18.99
C ALA A 236 4.14 -4.67 -20.33
N LYS A 237 5.34 -5.28 -20.38
CA LYS A 237 5.82 -6.01 -21.57
C LYS A 237 4.93 -7.19 -21.92
N LYS A 238 4.50 -7.99 -20.94
CA LYS A 238 3.59 -9.13 -21.17
C LYS A 238 2.22 -8.67 -21.67
N ASP A 239 1.66 -7.61 -21.09
CA ASP A 239 0.36 -7.11 -21.48
C ASP A 239 0.39 -6.43 -22.85
N TRP A 240 1.47 -5.68 -23.15
CA TRP A 240 1.74 -5.19 -24.49
C TRP A 240 1.87 -6.33 -25.50
N ALA A 241 2.59 -7.41 -25.16
CA ALA A 241 2.76 -8.55 -26.06
C ALA A 241 1.42 -9.27 -26.36
N LYS A 242 0.50 -9.33 -25.40
CA LYS A 242 -0.87 -9.84 -25.63
C LYS A 242 -1.66 -8.96 -26.60
N GLN A 243 -1.49 -7.64 -26.51
CA GLN A 243 -2.19 -6.66 -27.35
C GLN A 243 -1.53 -6.48 -28.72
N HIS A 244 -0.24 -6.83 -28.85
CA HIS A 244 0.55 -6.70 -30.07
C HIS A 244 1.26 -8.03 -30.46
N PRO A 245 0.50 -9.12 -30.71
CA PRO A 245 1.06 -10.47 -30.83
C PRO A 245 2.03 -10.65 -32.01
N VAL A 246 1.78 -9.98 -33.14
CA VAL A 246 2.66 -10.04 -34.34
C VAL A 246 3.99 -9.34 -34.08
N VAL A 247 3.96 -8.18 -33.41
CA VAL A 247 5.18 -7.42 -33.09
C VAL A 247 5.99 -8.12 -32.01
N ALA A 248 5.31 -8.70 -31.01
CA ALA A 248 5.94 -9.54 -29.99
C ALA A 248 6.58 -10.80 -30.59
N TRP A 249 5.92 -11.45 -31.56
CA TRP A 249 6.47 -12.60 -32.26
C TRP A 249 7.74 -12.23 -33.06
N LEU A 250 7.74 -11.10 -33.79
CA LEU A 250 8.92 -10.62 -34.51
C LEU A 250 10.11 -10.29 -33.59
N GLN A 251 9.84 -9.65 -32.44
CA GLN A 251 10.87 -9.37 -31.42
C GLN A 251 11.46 -10.67 -30.85
N SER A 252 10.62 -11.67 -30.59
CA SER A 252 11.10 -12.97 -30.11
C SER A 252 12.03 -13.69 -31.09
N GLN A 253 11.80 -13.53 -32.40
CA GLN A 253 12.70 -14.06 -33.43
C GLN A 253 14.03 -13.29 -33.48
N ALA A 254 13.99 -11.96 -33.41
CA ALA A 254 15.19 -11.14 -33.39
C ALA A 254 16.08 -11.40 -32.16
N ASP A 255 15.47 -11.64 -30.98
CA ASP A 255 16.19 -11.98 -29.76
C ASP A 255 16.82 -13.38 -29.83
N LEU A 256 16.18 -14.35 -30.49
CA LEU A 256 16.76 -15.68 -30.73
C LEU A 256 17.97 -15.62 -31.66
N ASP A 257 17.88 -14.84 -32.73
CA ASP A 257 19.01 -14.63 -33.67
C ASP A 257 20.17 -13.91 -32.97
N ALA A 258 19.90 -12.85 -32.19
CA ALA A 258 20.93 -12.14 -31.43
C ALA A 258 21.67 -13.06 -30.43
N ASN A 259 20.93 -13.89 -29.69
CA ASN A 259 21.51 -14.85 -28.75
C ASN A 259 22.29 -15.98 -29.46
N PHE A 260 21.85 -16.41 -30.65
CA PHE A 260 22.57 -17.38 -31.48
C PHE A 260 23.93 -16.83 -31.94
N PHE A 261 23.97 -15.58 -32.43
CA PHE A 261 25.22 -14.94 -32.85
C PHE A 261 26.16 -14.64 -31.68
N GLU A 262 25.64 -14.28 -30.50
CA GLU A 262 26.47 -14.10 -29.31
C GLU A 262 27.05 -15.43 -28.79
N GLY A 263 26.27 -16.52 -28.85
CA GLY A 263 26.73 -17.88 -28.59
C GLY A 263 27.84 -18.31 -29.56
N ALA A 264 27.63 -18.09 -30.87
CA ALA A 264 28.61 -18.40 -31.91
C ALA A 264 29.91 -17.60 -31.74
N ARG A 265 29.82 -16.33 -31.34
CA ARG A 265 30.99 -15.48 -31.04
C ARG A 265 31.76 -15.97 -29.82
N LYS A 266 31.08 -16.35 -28.72
CA LYS A 266 31.73 -16.91 -27.53
C LYS A 266 32.39 -18.27 -27.80
N THR A 267 31.85 -19.09 -28.70
CA THR A 267 32.51 -20.33 -29.14
C THR A 267 33.74 -20.09 -30.02
N LEU A 268 33.72 -19.05 -30.87
CA LEU A 268 34.87 -18.68 -31.70
C LEU A 268 36.00 -18.02 -30.89
N GLU A 269 35.68 -17.22 -29.87
CA GLU A 269 36.69 -16.65 -28.96
C GLU A 269 37.37 -17.72 -28.08
N LYS A 270 36.68 -18.84 -27.78
CA LYS A 270 37.28 -19.99 -27.07
C LYS A 270 38.13 -20.91 -27.95
N GLN A 271 37.95 -20.91 -29.28
CA GLN A 271 38.76 -21.74 -30.19
C GLN A 271 40.05 -21.07 -30.67
N ASN A 272 40.26 -19.78 -30.38
CA ASN A 272 41.46 -19.02 -30.78
C ASN A 272 42.54 -18.90 -29.68
N TRP A 273 42.45 -19.72 -28.62
CA TRP A 273 43.48 -19.83 -27.57
C TRP A 273 43.68 -21.31 -27.17
N ASP A 274 44.14 -22.12 -28.12
CA ASP A 274 44.92 -23.36 -27.89
C ASP A 274 45.98 -23.50 -28.99
#